data_AF-A0AAU3KXA3-F1
#
_entry.id   AF-A0AAU3KXA3-F1
#
_cell.length_a   1.000
_cell.length_b   1.000
_cell.length_c   1.000
_cell.angle_alpha   90.00
_cell.angle_beta   90.00
_cell.angle_gamma   90.00
#
_symmetry.space_group_name_H-M   'P 1'
#
loop_
_entity.id
_entity.type
_entity.pdbx_description
1 polymer ?
#
loop_
_entity_poly.entity_id
_entity_poly.type
_entity_poly.pdbx_seq_one_letter_code
_entity_poly.pdbx_strand_id
1 'polypeptide(L)'
;MNATTREAAICQPHEAETLGTDTAQVRLLIESNAAGGAASTIEVTMSQGADGATPHYHTKSDELFYVADGELQLLAGDRFVTVGAGGSVIVPKLMPHAFGAGPDSSARIMIALLSGVERFEYFRILDRIAKGESIYQDLLDSQEEFDNHFIDRPDWWAERNANRR
;
A
#
# COMPACT_ATOMS: atom_id res chain seq x y z
N MET A 1 6.71 3.66 36.56
CA MET A 1 6.77 3.75 35.09
C MET A 1 5.64 4.68 34.67
N ASN A 2 5.94 5.94 34.33
CA ASN A 2 4.92 6.85 33.81
C ASN A 2 4.57 6.36 32.40
N ALA A 3 3.44 5.67 32.27
CA ALA A 3 2.82 5.50 30.98
C ALA A 3 2.44 6.90 30.49
N THR A 4 3.22 7.46 29.57
CA THR A 4 2.79 8.62 28.80
C THR A 4 1.49 8.22 28.12
N THR A 5 0.38 8.82 28.56
CA THR A 5 -0.92 8.65 27.90
C THR A 5 -0.77 9.14 26.47
N ARG A 6 -0.83 8.22 25.50
CA ARG A 6 -0.89 8.57 24.09
C ARG A 6 -2.31 8.99 23.75
N GLU A 7 -2.45 10.10 23.04
CA GLU A 7 -3.74 10.52 22.49
C GLU A 7 -4.14 9.62 21.31
N ALA A 8 -5.44 9.61 21.00
CA ALA A 8 -5.93 8.90 19.82
C ALA A 8 -5.51 9.64 18.56
N ALA A 9 -4.87 8.92 17.63
CA ALA A 9 -4.68 9.42 16.27
C ALA A 9 -6.01 9.35 15.51
N ILE A 10 -6.46 10.48 14.99
CA ILE A 10 -7.76 10.61 14.32
C ILE A 10 -7.53 11.30 12.98
N CYS A 11 -8.09 10.73 11.91
CA CYS A 11 -8.20 11.37 10.61
C CYS A 11 -9.68 11.33 10.21
N GLN A 12 -10.32 12.50 10.10
CA GLN A 12 -11.66 12.63 9.58
C GLN A 12 -11.64 12.50 8.05
N PRO A 13 -12.75 12.04 7.42
CA PRO A 13 -12.76 11.80 5.98
C PRO A 13 -12.36 13.00 5.11
N HIS A 14 -12.63 14.23 5.57
CA HIS A 14 -12.34 15.47 4.87
C HIS A 14 -10.92 16.00 5.11
N GLU A 15 -10.17 15.41 6.05
CA GLU A 15 -8.78 15.77 6.36
C GLU A 15 -7.79 14.96 5.51
N ALA A 16 -8.21 13.81 5.01
CA ALA A 16 -7.35 12.91 4.24
C ALA A 16 -7.00 13.49 2.86
N GLU A 17 -5.71 13.74 2.64
CA GLU A 17 -5.16 14.07 1.32
C GLU A 17 -5.34 12.87 0.37
N THR A 18 -5.75 13.13 -0.87
CA THR A 18 -5.91 12.12 -1.92
C THR A 18 -4.91 12.36 -3.04
N LEU A 19 -4.16 11.32 -3.40
CA LEU A 19 -3.09 11.33 -4.40
C LEU A 19 -3.34 10.24 -5.44
N GLY A 20 -2.67 10.33 -6.60
CA GLY A 20 -2.69 9.30 -7.64
C GLY A 20 -3.44 9.71 -8.91
N THR A 21 -3.99 8.71 -9.61
CA THR A 21 -4.62 8.86 -10.93
C THR A 21 -6.08 8.43 -10.89
N ASP A 22 -6.77 8.50 -12.03
CA ASP A 22 -8.14 7.98 -12.16
C ASP A 22 -8.22 6.44 -12.01
N THR A 23 -7.10 5.73 -12.19
CA THR A 23 -7.06 4.26 -12.11
C THR A 23 -6.63 3.75 -10.75
N ALA A 24 -5.84 4.52 -10.01
CA ALA A 24 -5.40 4.16 -8.66
C ALA A 24 -5.21 5.41 -7.81
N GLN A 25 -5.92 5.49 -6.70
CA GLN A 25 -5.87 6.59 -5.74
C GLN A 25 -5.44 6.10 -4.37
N VAL A 26 -4.68 6.93 -3.67
CA VAL A 26 -4.30 6.70 -2.27
C VAL A 26 -4.83 7.86 -1.43
N ARG A 27 -5.54 7.53 -0.36
CA ARG A 27 -5.91 8.48 0.69
C ARG A 27 -5.01 8.30 1.89
N LEU A 28 -4.36 9.39 2.29
CA LEU A 28 -3.43 9.43 3.43
C LEU A 28 -4.24 9.59 4.73
N LEU A 29 -4.25 8.56 5.59
CA LEU A 29 -5.11 8.54 6.78
C LEU A 29 -4.32 8.95 8.04
N ILE A 30 -3.56 8.02 8.64
CA ILE A 30 -2.77 8.26 9.86
C ILE A 30 -1.33 7.87 9.59
N GLU A 31 -0.39 8.76 9.89
CA GLU A 31 1.04 8.53 9.81
C GLU A 31 1.61 8.01 11.15
N SER A 32 2.79 7.37 11.09
CA SER A 32 3.40 6.68 12.24
C SER A 32 3.59 7.61 13.44
N ASN A 33 4.11 8.83 13.21
CA ASN A 33 4.29 9.83 14.25
C ASN A 33 3.00 10.11 15.06
N ALA A 34 1.86 10.26 14.38
CA ALA A 34 0.57 10.57 14.99
C ALA A 34 0.03 9.37 15.78
N ALA A 35 0.30 8.15 15.31
CA ALA A 35 -0.01 6.91 16.00
C ALA A 35 1.02 6.51 17.10
N GLY A 36 2.00 7.36 17.39
CA GLY A 36 3.07 7.07 18.35
C GLY A 36 3.91 5.84 17.96
N GLY A 37 4.13 5.61 16.66
CA GLY A 37 4.91 4.50 16.14
C GLY A 37 4.12 3.20 15.95
N ALA A 38 2.83 3.16 16.30
CA ALA A 38 2.07 1.92 16.28
C ALA A 38 1.75 1.44 14.86
N ALA A 39 1.28 2.36 14.01
CA ALA A 39 0.95 2.05 12.63
C ALA A 39 0.96 3.27 11.72
N SER A 40 1.10 3.02 10.43
CA SER A 40 0.75 3.98 9.36
C SER A 40 -0.34 3.39 8.51
N THR A 41 -1.29 4.21 8.09
CA THR A 41 -2.56 3.78 7.50
C THR A 41 -2.91 4.59 6.26
N ILE A 42 -3.38 3.90 5.24
CA ILE A 42 -3.85 4.48 3.98
C ILE A 42 -5.06 3.70 3.45
N GLU A 43 -5.94 4.36 2.72
CA GLU A 43 -6.92 3.69 1.86
C GLU A 43 -6.43 3.74 0.42
N VAL A 44 -6.48 2.62 -0.29
CA VAL A 44 -6.16 2.54 -1.73
C VAL A 44 -7.42 2.13 -2.48
N THR A 45 -7.77 2.90 -3.52
CA THR A 45 -8.86 2.57 -4.44
C THR A 45 -8.26 2.33 -5.83
N MET A 46 -8.64 1.22 -6.46
CA MET A 46 -8.17 0.80 -7.77
C MET A 46 -9.37 0.51 -8.67
N SER A 47 -9.33 1.01 -9.91
CA SER A 47 -10.31 0.68 -10.93
C SER A 47 -10.18 -0.79 -11.36
N GLN A 48 -11.12 -1.26 -12.18
CA GLN A 48 -11.16 -2.66 -12.62
C GLN A 48 -9.82 -3.11 -13.20
N GLY A 49 -9.23 -4.16 -12.63
CA GLY A 49 -7.98 -4.73 -13.10
C GLY A 49 -6.77 -3.78 -13.01
N ALA A 50 -6.88 -2.64 -12.34
CA ALA A 50 -5.76 -1.72 -12.17
C ALA A 50 -4.67 -2.29 -11.25
N ASP A 51 -3.43 -1.89 -11.48
CA ASP A 51 -2.31 -2.25 -10.61
C ASP A 51 -2.30 -1.38 -9.36
N GLY A 52 -1.86 -1.98 -8.25
CA GLY A 52 -1.52 -1.30 -7.02
C GLY A 52 0.00 -1.21 -6.89
N ALA A 53 0.55 -1.72 -5.78
CA ALA A 53 1.99 -1.71 -5.58
C ALA A 53 2.71 -2.76 -6.45
N THR A 54 3.84 -2.33 -7.02
CA THR A 54 4.80 -3.22 -7.67
C THR A 54 5.46 -4.15 -6.65
N PRO A 55 6.10 -5.24 -7.07
CA PRO A 55 6.74 -6.18 -6.16
C PRO A 55 7.78 -5.52 -5.24
N HIS A 56 7.60 -5.69 -3.93
CA HIS A 56 8.47 -5.13 -2.91
C HIS A 56 8.44 -5.95 -1.61
N TYR A 57 9.23 -5.54 -0.63
CA TYR A 57 9.15 -5.99 0.75
C TYR A 57 9.46 -4.86 1.73
N HIS A 58 9.06 -5.06 2.98
CA HIS A 58 9.34 -4.19 4.11
C HIS A 58 10.35 -4.87 5.05
N THR A 59 11.31 -4.14 5.62
CA THR A 59 12.28 -4.69 6.58
C THR A 59 11.84 -4.50 8.04
N LYS A 60 10.99 -3.51 8.31
CA LYS A 60 10.59 -3.11 9.66
C LYS A 60 9.17 -3.56 9.99
N SER A 61 8.27 -3.54 9.00
CA SER A 61 6.82 -3.63 9.22
C SER A 61 6.19 -4.88 8.64
N ASP A 62 5.25 -5.47 9.37
CA ASP A 62 4.23 -6.34 8.75
C ASP A 62 3.17 -5.45 8.08
N GLU A 63 2.62 -5.86 6.94
CA GLU A 63 1.60 -5.09 6.21
C GLU A 63 0.24 -5.81 6.26
N LEU A 64 -0.75 -5.14 6.84
CA LEU A 64 -2.14 -5.59 6.88
C LEU A 64 -2.91 -4.98 5.72
N PHE A 65 -3.65 -5.83 5.01
CA PHE A 65 -4.65 -5.48 4.02
C PHE A 65 -6.03 -5.86 4.55
N TYR A 66 -6.99 -4.94 4.48
CA TYR A 66 -8.42 -5.23 4.62
C TYR A 66 -9.15 -4.82 3.35
N VAL A 67 -9.91 -5.72 2.76
CA VAL A 67 -10.66 -5.46 1.53
C VAL A 67 -12.02 -4.90 1.90
N ALA A 68 -12.18 -3.58 1.76
CA ALA A 68 -13.42 -2.90 2.09
C ALA A 68 -14.49 -3.09 1.01
N ASP A 69 -14.08 -3.19 -0.26
CA ASP A 69 -14.96 -3.43 -1.39
C ASP A 69 -14.19 -4.07 -2.56
N GLY A 70 -14.90 -4.81 -3.41
CA GLY A 70 -14.33 -5.45 -4.60
C GLY A 70 -13.42 -6.65 -4.32
N GLU A 71 -12.41 -6.86 -5.18
CA GLU A 71 -11.45 -7.98 -5.06
C GLU A 71 -10.00 -7.52 -5.18
N LEU A 72 -9.18 -7.91 -4.20
CA LEU A 72 -7.73 -7.70 -4.20
C LEU A 72 -7.03 -8.96 -4.71
N GLN A 73 -6.27 -8.85 -5.80
CA GLN A 73 -5.29 -9.86 -6.20
C GLN A 73 -3.93 -9.49 -5.60
N LEU A 74 -3.28 -10.46 -4.95
CA LEU A 74 -2.07 -10.23 -4.18
C LEU A 74 -1.05 -11.34 -4.39
N LEU A 75 0.22 -10.96 -4.56
CA LEU A 75 1.37 -11.84 -4.40
C LEU A 75 1.75 -11.86 -2.90
N ALA A 76 1.83 -13.05 -2.30
CA ALA A 76 2.33 -13.27 -0.94
C ALA A 76 3.42 -14.35 -0.95
N GLY A 77 4.68 -13.91 -0.98
CA GLY A 77 5.84 -14.78 -1.17
C GLY A 77 5.82 -15.39 -2.56
N ASP A 78 5.41 -16.66 -2.66
CA ASP A 78 5.31 -17.42 -3.91
C ASP A 78 3.86 -17.81 -4.25
N ARG A 79 2.89 -17.21 -3.57
CA ARG A 79 1.46 -17.49 -3.76
C ARG A 79 0.76 -16.31 -4.39
N PHE A 80 -0.05 -16.57 -5.40
CA PHE A 80 -1.08 -15.64 -5.87
C PHE A 80 -2.37 -15.94 -5.12
N VAL A 81 -2.95 -14.91 -4.50
CA VAL A 81 -4.20 -15.02 -3.75
C VAL A 81 -5.16 -13.93 -4.20
N THR A 82 -6.44 -14.26 -4.24
CA THR A 82 -7.51 -13.28 -4.43
C THR A 82 -8.34 -13.21 -3.16
N VAL A 83 -8.58 -12.00 -2.67
CA VAL A 83 -9.30 -11.73 -1.43
C VAL A 83 -10.43 -10.77 -1.73
N GLY A 84 -11.67 -11.21 -1.52
CA GLY A 84 -12.86 -10.39 -1.71
C GLY A 84 -13.19 -9.51 -0.50
N ALA A 85 -14.18 -8.63 -0.69
CA ALA A 85 -14.70 -7.73 0.35
C ALA A 85 -15.01 -8.45 1.68
N GLY A 86 -14.61 -7.83 2.79
CA GLY A 86 -14.68 -8.38 4.14
C GLY A 86 -13.50 -9.29 4.52
N GLY A 87 -12.65 -9.65 3.56
CA GLY A 87 -11.43 -10.42 3.79
C GLY A 87 -10.24 -9.56 4.23
N SER A 88 -9.23 -10.21 4.82
CA SER A 88 -8.00 -9.55 5.24
C SER A 88 -6.77 -10.45 5.07
N VAL A 89 -5.61 -9.82 4.89
CA VAL A 89 -4.29 -10.48 4.82
C VAL A 89 -3.32 -9.73 5.71
N ILE A 90 -2.41 -10.45 6.38
CA ILE A 90 -1.21 -9.85 6.96
C ILE A 90 -0.02 -10.47 6.23
N VAL A 91 0.79 -9.64 5.59
CA VAL A 91 2.05 -10.02 4.98
C VAL A 91 3.17 -9.73 5.99
N PRO A 92 3.92 -10.76 6.44
CA PRO A 92 5.04 -10.55 7.34
C PRO A 92 6.15 -9.73 6.67
N LYS A 93 6.88 -8.94 7.46
CA LYS A 93 8.11 -8.29 7.01
C LYS A 93 9.07 -9.27 6.35
N LEU A 94 9.87 -8.78 5.41
CA LEU A 94 10.81 -9.51 4.55
C LEU A 94 10.14 -10.47 3.56
N MET A 95 8.82 -10.66 3.59
CA MET A 95 8.11 -11.43 2.57
C MET A 95 7.87 -10.54 1.34
N PRO A 96 8.33 -10.96 0.14
CA PRO A 96 7.93 -10.34 -1.10
C PRO A 96 6.41 -10.29 -1.29
N HIS A 97 5.89 -9.14 -1.69
CA HIS A 97 4.49 -8.98 -2.03
C HIS A 97 4.26 -7.88 -3.06
N ALA A 98 3.11 -7.96 -3.71
CA ALA A 98 2.61 -7.02 -4.71
C ALA A 98 1.09 -7.12 -4.71
N PHE A 99 0.38 -6.11 -5.22
CA PHE A 99 -1.06 -6.20 -5.31
C PHE A 99 -1.65 -5.38 -6.46
N GLY A 100 -2.89 -5.72 -6.82
CA GLY A 100 -3.72 -4.98 -7.75
C GLY A 100 -5.18 -5.38 -7.58
N ALA A 101 -6.08 -4.66 -8.25
CA ALA A 101 -7.47 -5.10 -8.32
C ALA A 101 -7.60 -6.39 -9.13
N GLY A 102 -8.59 -7.22 -8.79
CA GLY A 102 -8.93 -8.42 -9.54
C GLY A 102 -9.18 -8.12 -11.02
N PRO A 103 -8.94 -9.07 -11.93
CA PRO A 103 -8.99 -8.82 -13.39
C PRO A 103 -10.35 -8.28 -13.87
N ASP A 104 -11.43 -8.75 -13.26
CA ASP A 104 -12.81 -8.36 -13.58
C ASP A 104 -13.48 -7.53 -12.45
N SER A 105 -12.68 -6.97 -11.52
CA SER A 105 -13.21 -6.27 -10.34
C SER A 105 -12.39 -5.02 -10.00
N SER A 106 -13.04 -3.98 -9.47
CA SER A 106 -12.34 -2.90 -8.76
C SER A 106 -11.89 -3.37 -7.38
N ALA A 107 -11.12 -2.56 -6.67
CA ALA A 107 -10.79 -2.82 -5.28
C ALA A 107 -10.74 -1.54 -4.47
N ARG A 108 -11.29 -1.56 -3.26
CA ARG A 108 -11.03 -0.55 -2.23
C ARG A 108 -10.52 -1.24 -0.99
N ILE A 109 -9.30 -0.92 -0.61
CA ILE A 109 -8.58 -1.60 0.45
C ILE A 109 -8.06 -0.61 1.48
N MET A 110 -7.97 -1.07 2.71
CA MET A 110 -7.32 -0.38 3.80
C MET A 110 -6.00 -1.09 4.09
N ILE A 111 -4.89 -0.33 4.09
CA ILE A 111 -3.55 -0.85 4.35
C ILE A 111 -3.01 -0.28 5.66
N ALA A 112 -2.41 -1.13 6.49
CA ALA A 112 -1.68 -0.70 7.68
C ALA A 112 -0.30 -1.34 7.79
N LEU A 113 0.75 -0.53 7.96
CA LEU A 113 2.07 -1.01 8.38
C LEU A 113 2.11 -1.11 9.91
N LEU A 114 2.27 -2.32 10.45
CA LEU A 114 2.21 -2.65 11.87
C LEU A 114 3.64 -2.65 12.45
N SER A 115 3.96 -1.66 13.28
CA SER A 115 5.28 -1.02 13.41
C SER A 115 5.42 0.11 12.40
N GLY A 116 4.69 1.20 12.64
CA GLY A 116 4.49 2.27 11.68
C GLY A 116 5.80 2.87 11.15
N VAL A 117 5.83 3.12 9.84
CA VAL A 117 6.89 3.86 9.13
C VAL A 117 6.25 5.12 8.54
N GLU A 118 6.96 6.24 8.44
CA GLU A 118 6.42 7.42 7.74
C GLU A 118 6.10 7.06 6.28
N ARG A 119 4.98 7.54 5.73
CA ARG A 119 4.50 7.08 4.41
C ARG A 119 3.98 8.19 3.52
N PHE A 120 3.63 9.35 4.06
CA PHE A 120 2.92 10.35 3.28
C PHE A 120 3.81 10.91 2.17
N GLU A 121 5.06 11.22 2.47
CA GLU A 121 6.02 11.67 1.45
C GLU A 121 6.32 10.60 0.39
N TYR A 122 6.38 9.32 0.75
CA TYR A 122 6.51 8.23 -0.23
C TYR A 122 5.41 8.28 -1.30
N PHE A 123 4.15 8.44 -0.88
CA PHE A 123 3.03 8.54 -1.82
C PHE A 123 3.03 9.87 -2.59
N ARG A 124 3.49 10.96 -1.99
CA ARG A 124 3.67 12.24 -2.72
C ARG A 124 4.77 12.15 -3.77
N ILE A 125 5.84 11.38 -3.55
CA ILE A 125 6.85 11.08 -4.58
C ILE A 125 6.21 10.32 -5.74
N LEU A 126 5.45 9.25 -5.44
CA LEU A 126 4.74 8.48 -6.47
C LEU A 126 3.79 9.36 -7.31
N ASP A 127 3.05 10.26 -6.66
CA ASP A 127 2.15 11.20 -7.32
C ASP A 127 2.90 12.18 -8.23
N ARG A 128 4.02 12.75 -7.77
CA ARG A 128 4.89 13.60 -8.60
C ARG A 128 5.46 12.84 -9.79
N ILE A 129 5.86 11.58 -9.62
CA ILE A 129 6.32 10.72 -10.73
C ILE A 129 5.20 10.51 -11.75
N ALA A 130 3.97 10.21 -11.30
CA ALA A 130 2.82 10.04 -12.17
C ALA A 130 2.49 11.31 -12.98
N LYS A 131 2.79 12.50 -12.44
CA LYS A 131 2.62 13.80 -13.10
C LYS A 131 3.83 14.23 -13.96
N GLY A 132 4.92 13.48 -13.95
CA GLY A 132 6.16 13.83 -14.64
C GLY A 132 6.97 14.95 -13.96
N GLU A 133 6.72 15.20 -12.68
CA GLU A 133 7.37 16.24 -11.86
C GLU A 133 8.56 15.71 -11.04
N SER A 134 8.73 14.38 -11.00
CA SER A 134 9.80 13.67 -10.29
C SER A 134 10.21 12.43 -11.10
N ILE A 135 11.35 11.83 -10.78
CA ILE A 135 11.89 10.67 -11.48
C ILE A 135 11.86 9.43 -10.60
N TYR A 136 11.82 8.25 -11.22
CA TYR A 136 11.79 6.97 -10.49
C TYR A 136 12.99 6.78 -9.53
N GLN A 137 14.13 7.43 -9.83
CA GLN A 137 15.30 7.40 -8.94
C GLN A 137 15.00 7.98 -7.54
N ASP A 138 14.15 9.01 -7.44
CA ASP A 138 13.78 9.63 -6.16
C ASP A 138 13.06 8.61 -5.24
N LEU A 139 12.32 7.68 -5.84
CA LEU A 139 11.68 6.58 -5.14
C LEU A 139 12.69 5.51 -4.69
N LEU A 140 13.68 5.22 -5.54
CA LEU A 140 14.75 4.26 -5.22
C LEU A 140 15.68 4.76 -4.11
N ASP A 141 15.95 6.06 -4.08
CA ASP A 141 16.80 6.70 -3.08
C ASP A 141 16.11 6.80 -1.71
N SER A 142 14.78 6.69 -1.67
CA SER A 142 13.98 6.79 -0.44
C SER A 142 13.51 5.44 0.14
N GLN A 143 13.92 4.30 -0.44
CA GLN A 143 13.49 2.96 -0.01
C GLN A 143 13.80 2.68 1.47
N GLU A 144 14.99 3.08 1.95
CA GLU A 144 15.41 2.88 3.35
C GLU A 144 14.59 3.74 4.34
N GLU A 145 14.24 4.96 3.93
CA GLU A 145 13.48 5.91 4.73
C GLU A 145 12.04 5.42 4.92
N PHE A 146 11.39 5.03 3.82
CA PHE A 146 9.98 4.62 3.80
C PHE A 146 9.77 3.10 3.87
N ASP A 147 10.84 2.36 4.16
CA ASP A 147 10.88 0.91 4.34
C ASP A 147 10.27 0.13 3.16
N ASN A 148 10.51 0.56 1.92
CA ASN A 148 9.84 -0.01 0.75
C ASN A 148 10.86 -0.46 -0.30
N HIS A 149 11.26 -1.73 -0.25
CA HIS A 149 12.36 -2.23 -1.08
C HIS A 149 11.84 -2.97 -2.31
N PHE A 150 12.03 -2.38 -3.48
CA PHE A 150 11.55 -2.94 -4.75
C PHE A 150 12.38 -4.16 -5.17
N ILE A 151 11.69 -5.12 -5.77
CA ILE A 151 12.30 -6.31 -6.36
C ILE A 151 11.67 -6.58 -7.73
N ASP A 152 12.36 -7.36 -8.56
CA ASP A 152 11.75 -7.88 -9.77
C ASP A 152 11.02 -9.20 -9.47
N ARG A 153 9.79 -9.31 -9.96
CA ARG A 153 8.97 -10.54 -9.95
C ARG A 153 8.27 -10.68 -11.29
N PRO A 154 8.95 -11.23 -12.31
CA PRO A 154 8.37 -11.43 -13.63
C PRO A 154 7.14 -12.34 -13.62
N ASP A 155 7.07 -13.27 -12.68
CA ASP A 155 5.94 -14.17 -12.45
C ASP A 155 4.67 -13.42 -12.03
N TRP A 156 4.79 -12.37 -11.20
CA TRP A 156 3.67 -11.49 -10.88
C TRP A 156 3.12 -10.78 -12.12
N TRP A 157 4.01 -10.23 -12.95
CA TRP A 157 3.57 -9.53 -14.16
C TRP A 157 2.99 -10.50 -15.19
N ALA A 158 3.52 -11.72 -15.31
CA ALA A 158 2.95 -12.76 -16.14
C ALA A 158 1.52 -13.11 -15.68
N GLU A 159 1.31 -13.33 -14.38
CA GLU A 159 0.00 -13.62 -13.80
C GLU A 159 -1.00 -12.47 -14.03
N ARG A 160 -0.56 -11.22 -13.79
CA ARG A 160 -1.38 -10.03 -14.01
C ARG A 160 -1.80 -9.90 -15.48
N ASN A 161 -0.85 -10.04 -16.40
CA ASN A 161 -1.10 -9.83 -17.82
C ASN A 161 -1.89 -10.98 -18.47
N ALA A 162 -1.75 -12.22 -17.99
CA ALA A 162 -2.50 -13.36 -18.48
C ALA A 162 -4.02 -13.23 -18.22
N ASN A 163 -4.39 -12.52 -17.15
CA ASN A 163 -5.77 -12.38 -16.71
C ASN A 163 -6.39 -11.01 -17.02
N ARG A 164 -5.62 -10.03 -17.53
CA ARG A 164 -6.15 -8.72 -17.95
C ARG A 164 -7.10 -8.88 -19.13
N ARG A 165 -8.23 -8.18 -19.07
CA ARG A 165 -9.20 -8.06 -20.18
C ARG A 165 -9.26 -6.63 -20.68
#